data_AF-A0A920Q464-F1
#
_entry.id   AF-A0A920Q464-F1
#
_cell.length_a   1.000
_cell.length_b   1.000
_cell.length_c   1.000
_cell.angle_alpha   90.00
_cell.angle_beta   90.00
_cell.angle_gamma   90.00
#
_symmetry.space_group_name_H-M   'P 1'
#
loop_
_entity.id
_entity.type
_entity.pdbx_description
1 polymer ?
#
loop_
_entity_poly.entity_id
_entity_poly.type
_entity_poly.pdbx_seq_one_letter_code
_entity_poly.pdbx_strand_id
1 'polypeptide(L)'
;MPCSACGLSKRHLFDEAARRGGYDAVATGHNLDDEAAVLFGNVLRWQQDYLGRQRPVLPAGEGFPRKVKPLVRLGEREMAAYCVLRSIEYCGGVPDGGWEQAPGYKEA
;
A
#
# COMPACT_ATOMS: atom_id res chain seq x y z
N MET A 1 -7.39 -7.47 -18.52
CA MET A 1 -6.74 -6.14 -18.66
C MET A 1 -7.13 -5.04 -17.64
N PRO A 2 -8.23 -5.09 -16.86
CA PRO A 2 -8.66 -3.91 -16.09
C PRO A 2 -7.69 -3.47 -14.98
N CYS A 3 -6.98 -4.40 -14.33
CA CYS A 3 -6.06 -4.07 -13.23
C CYS A 3 -4.82 -3.28 -13.68
N SER A 4 -4.30 -3.55 -14.88
CA SER A 4 -3.14 -2.83 -15.43
C SER A 4 -3.49 -1.36 -15.72
N ALA A 5 -4.62 -1.13 -16.40
CA ALA A 5 -5.13 0.20 -16.67
C ALA A 5 -5.47 0.97 -15.38
N CYS A 6 -6.16 0.32 -14.44
CA CYS A 6 -6.50 0.91 -13.13
C CYS A 6 -5.24 1.36 -12.37
N GLY A 7 -4.19 0.52 -12.32
CA GLY A 7 -2.94 0.87 -11.66
C GLY A 7 -2.22 2.06 -12.31
N LEU A 8 -2.24 2.16 -13.64
CA LEU A 8 -1.71 3.32 -14.36
C LEU A 8 -2.50 4.59 -14.04
N SER A 9 -3.83 4.53 -14.16
CA SER A 9 -4.71 5.68 -13.89
C SER A 9 -4.58 6.20 -12.46
N LYS A 10 -4.61 5.33 -11.45
CA LYS A 10 -4.44 5.74 -10.03
C LYS A 10 -3.13 6.48 -9.80
N ARG A 11 -2.02 5.94 -10.29
CA ARG A 11 -0.69 6.56 -10.13
C ARG A 11 -0.63 7.92 -10.80
N HIS A 12 -1.16 8.05 -12.01
CA HIS A 12 -1.21 9.33 -12.71
C HIS A 12 -2.03 10.37 -11.95
N LEU A 13 -3.23 10.00 -11.48
CA LEU A 13 -4.11 10.91 -10.75
C LEU A 13 -3.51 11.34 -9.40
N PHE A 14 -2.85 10.43 -8.68
CA PHE A 14 -2.16 10.78 -7.42
C PHE A 14 -1.00 11.74 -7.67
N ASP A 15 -0.20 11.47 -8.71
CA ASP A 15 0.95 12.31 -9.05
C ASP A 15 0.49 13.70 -9.53
N GLU A 16 -0.59 13.77 -10.31
CA GLU A 16 -1.20 15.02 -10.73
C GLU A 16 -1.76 15.82 -9.55
N ALA A 17 -2.53 15.18 -8.67
CA ALA A 17 -3.08 15.82 -7.48
C ALA A 17 -1.97 16.35 -6.56
N ALA A 18 -0.89 15.60 -6.38
CA ALA A 18 0.28 16.03 -5.61
C ALA A 18 0.92 17.29 -6.16
N ARG A 19 1.14 17.35 -7.48
CA ARG A 19 1.74 18.52 -8.13
C ARG A 19 0.81 19.73 -8.09
N ARG A 20 -0.48 19.55 -8.41
CA ARG A 20 -1.46 20.65 -8.42
C ARG A 20 -1.67 21.23 -7.02
N GLY A 21 -1.62 20.39 -5.99
CA GLY A 21 -1.74 20.79 -4.59
C GLY A 21 -0.45 21.30 -3.95
N GLY A 22 0.70 21.19 -4.62
CA GLY A 22 1.99 21.56 -4.05
C GLY A 22 2.43 20.71 -2.85
N TYR A 23 2.01 19.44 -2.79
CA TYR A 23 2.34 18.55 -1.67
C TYR A 23 3.77 17.98 -1.78
N ASP A 24 4.45 17.85 -0.63
CA ASP A 24 5.84 17.36 -0.56
C ASP A 24 5.98 15.86 -0.87
N ALA A 25 4.95 15.06 -0.60
CA ALA A 25 4.97 13.62 -0.78
C ALA A 25 3.56 13.00 -0.91
N VAL A 26 3.51 11.83 -1.53
CA VAL A 26 2.35 10.94 -1.56
C VAL A 26 2.61 9.75 -0.63
N ALA A 27 1.83 9.62 0.44
CA ALA A 27 1.84 8.45 1.30
C ALA A 27 0.83 7.41 0.79
N THR A 28 1.25 6.14 0.72
CA THR A 28 0.38 5.03 0.33
C THR A 28 0.30 3.99 1.44
N GLY A 29 -0.81 3.26 1.50
CA GLY A 29 -1.09 2.29 2.56
C GLY A 29 -0.42 0.92 2.41
N HIS A 30 0.59 0.77 1.55
CA HIS A 30 1.28 -0.52 1.37
C HIS A 30 1.95 -0.96 2.66
N ASN A 31 1.64 -2.19 3.08
CA ASN A 31 2.08 -2.78 4.33
C ASN A 31 3.23 -3.80 4.11
N LEU A 32 3.61 -4.54 5.15
CA LEU A 32 4.68 -5.54 5.08
C LEU A 32 4.31 -6.70 4.15
N ASP A 33 3.09 -7.23 4.24
CA ASP A 33 2.60 -8.35 3.44
C ASP A 33 2.55 -7.99 1.94
N ASP A 34 2.11 -6.77 1.60
CA ASP A 34 2.12 -6.23 0.24
C ASP A 34 3.54 -6.24 -0.36
N GLU A 35 4.52 -5.70 0.38
CA GLU A 35 5.90 -5.64 -0.11
C GLU A 35 6.54 -7.04 -0.15
N ALA A 36 6.24 -7.91 0.81
CA ALA A 36 6.71 -9.29 0.80
C ALA A 36 6.18 -10.04 -0.42
N ALA A 37 4.88 -9.90 -0.73
CA ALA A 37 4.25 -10.52 -1.88
C ALA A 37 4.82 -10.00 -3.21
N VAL A 38 5.02 -8.68 -3.33
CA VAL A 38 5.64 -8.06 -4.51
C VAL A 38 7.08 -8.51 -4.68
N LEU A 39 7.87 -8.52 -3.60
CA LEU A 39 9.26 -8.97 -3.61
C LEU A 39 9.33 -10.43 -4.06
N PHE A 40 8.55 -11.29 -3.42
CA PHE A 40 8.52 -12.72 -3.71
C PHE A 40 8.13 -12.99 -5.16
N GLY A 41 7.07 -12.34 -5.65
CA GLY A 41 6.63 -12.48 -7.05
C GLY A 41 7.70 -12.03 -8.05
N ASN A 42 8.40 -10.92 -7.78
CA ASN A 42 9.47 -10.42 -8.63
C ASN A 42 10.71 -11.32 -8.60
N VAL A 43 11.05 -11.90 -7.45
CA VAL A 43 12.15 -12.87 -7.30
C VAL A 43 11.86 -14.13 -8.10
N LEU A 44 10.67 -14.73 -7.95
CA LEU A 44 10.30 -15.95 -8.67
C LEU A 44 10.33 -15.78 -10.19
N ARG A 45 10.04 -14.58 -10.71
CA ARG A 45 10.04 -14.26 -12.13
C ARG A 45 11.32 -13.59 -12.62
N TRP A 46 12.31 -13.44 -11.74
CA TRP A 46 13.59 -12.79 -11.98
C TRP A 46 13.48 -11.38 -12.62
N GLN A 47 12.52 -10.59 -12.13
CA GLN A 47 12.19 -9.26 -12.66
C GLN A 47 13.12 -8.18 -12.08
N GLN A 48 14.37 -8.16 -12.53
CA GLN A 48 15.46 -7.32 -11.97
C GLN A 48 15.12 -5.82 -11.91
N ASP A 49 14.47 -5.28 -12.96
CA ASP A 49 14.07 -3.87 -13.01
C ASP A 49 13.09 -3.49 -11.89
N TYR A 50 12.21 -4.42 -11.51
CA TYR A 50 11.25 -4.21 -10.43
C TYR A 50 11.90 -4.36 -9.06
N LEU A 51 12.83 -5.31 -8.90
CA LEU A 51 13.59 -5.50 -7.66
C LEU A 51 14.39 -4.25 -7.30
N GLY A 52 15.06 -3.60 -8.27
CA GLY A 52 15.84 -2.38 -8.01
C GLY A 52 15.01 -1.16 -7.59
N ARG A 53 13.70 -1.18 -7.89
CA ARG A 53 12.75 -0.07 -7.63
C ARG A 53 11.93 -0.25 -6.37
N GLN A 54 11.93 -1.43 -5.75
CA GLN A 54 11.14 -1.70 -4.55
C GLN A 54 11.81 -1.10 -3.31
N ARG A 55 11.32 0.05 -2.84
CA ARG A 55 11.87 0.78 -1.68
C ARG A 55 10.76 1.44 -0.85
N PRO A 56 10.93 1.59 0.48
CA PRO A 56 10.00 2.33 1.35
C PRO A 56 9.83 3.80 0.96
N VAL A 57 10.88 4.40 0.40
CA VAL A 57 10.90 5.78 -0.06
C VAL A 57 11.38 5.79 -1.51
N LEU A 58 10.55 6.33 -2.39
CA LEU A 58 10.93 6.70 -3.74
C LEU A 58 11.17 8.22 -3.76
N PRO A 59 12.39 8.67 -4.10
CA PRO A 59 12.69 10.10 -4.19
C PRO A 59 11.82 10.77 -5.26
N ALA A 60 11.61 12.08 -5.11
CA ALA A 60 10.98 12.87 -6.17
C ALA A 60 11.87 12.86 -7.41
N GLY A 61 11.25 12.96 -8.59
CA GLY A 61 11.92 13.06 -9.88
C GLY A 61 11.20 14.04 -10.79
N GLU A 62 11.60 14.11 -12.06
CA GLU A 62 11.00 15.04 -13.02
C GLU A 62 9.51 14.77 -13.22
N GLY A 63 8.66 15.63 -12.65
CA GLY A 63 7.21 15.50 -12.72
C GLY A 63 6.62 14.38 -11.85
N PHE A 64 7.42 13.71 -11.02
CA PHE A 64 6.96 12.66 -10.11
C PHE A 64 7.18 13.08 -8.65
N PRO A 65 6.13 13.17 -7.83
CA PRO A 65 6.28 13.50 -6.41
C PRO A 65 7.01 12.37 -5.66
N ARG A 66 7.61 12.72 -4.53
CA ARG A 66 8.18 11.74 -3.58
C ARG A 66 7.08 10.78 -3.13
N LYS A 67 7.35 9.47 -3.12
CA LYS A 67 6.39 8.45 -2.63
C LYS A 67 6.94 7.77 -1.39
N VAL A 68 6.09 7.62 -0.38
CA VAL A 68 6.45 7.00 0.90
C VAL A 68 5.46 5.90 1.27
N LYS A 69 5.97 4.83 1.89
CA LYS A 69 5.20 3.71 2.43
C LYS A 69 5.44 3.61 3.95
N PRO A 70 4.73 4.40 4.77
CA PRO A 70 4.99 4.45 6.22
C PRO A 70 4.70 3.12 6.92
N LEU A 71 3.79 2.32 6.38
CA LEU A 71 3.28 1.09 7.00
C LEU A 71 4.04 -0.17 6.57
N VAL A 72 5.12 -0.03 5.80
CA VAL A 72 5.88 -1.14 5.20
C VAL A 72 6.49 -2.14 6.20
N ARG A 73 6.48 -1.81 7.49
CA ARG A 73 6.98 -2.67 8.57
C ARG A 73 5.88 -3.32 9.39
N LEU A 74 4.61 -3.01 9.11
CA LEU A 74 3.45 -3.52 9.83
C LEU A 74 2.73 -4.55 8.97
N GLY A 75 2.33 -5.65 9.58
CA GLY A 75 1.53 -6.67 8.91
C GLY A 75 0.05 -6.30 8.79
N GLU A 76 -0.66 -6.97 7.89
CA GLU A 76 -2.12 -6.82 7.73
C GLU A 76 -2.86 -7.01 9.06
N ARG A 77 -2.47 -8.04 9.83
CA ARG A 77 -3.07 -8.34 11.13
C ARG A 77 -2.86 -7.22 12.16
N GLU A 78 -1.67 -6.60 12.17
CA GLU A 78 -1.37 -5.48 13.08
C GLU A 78 -2.16 -4.23 12.70
N MET A 79 -2.27 -3.96 11.40
CA MET A 79 -3.09 -2.86 10.90
C MET A 79 -4.58 -3.07 11.18
N ALA A 80 -5.10 -4.27 10.97
CA ALA A 80 -6.49 -4.60 11.27
C ALA A 80 -6.78 -4.48 12.77
N ALA A 81 -5.88 -4.97 13.63
CA ALA A 81 -5.97 -4.80 15.07
C ALA A 81 -5.98 -3.31 15.47
N TYR A 82 -5.13 -2.49 14.84
CA TYR A 82 -5.13 -1.05 15.07
C TYR A 82 -6.47 -0.40 14.69
N CYS A 83 -7.05 -0.77 13.55
CA CYS A 83 -8.36 -0.26 13.14
C CYS A 83 -9.47 -0.64 14.14
N VAL A 84 -9.48 -1.88 14.64
CA VAL A 84 -10.45 -2.32 15.67
C VAL A 84 -10.29 -1.54 16.97
N LEU A 85 -9.06 -1.44 17.49
CA LEU A 85 -8.78 -0.73 18.74
C LEU A 85 -9.09 0.77 18.67
N ARG A 86 -9.02 1.35 17.47
CA ARG A 86 -9.27 2.78 17.23
C ARG A 86 -10.66 3.07 16.67
N SER A 87 -11.50 2.04 16.52
CA SER A 87 -12.83 2.15 15.90
C SER A 87 -12.79 2.85 14.53
N ILE A 88 -11.78 2.52 13.73
CA ILE A 88 -11.63 3.03 12.35
C ILE A 88 -12.32 2.05 11.41
N GLU A 89 -13.41 2.50 10.80
CA GLU A 89 -14.10 1.76 9.76
C GLU A 89 -13.29 1.75 8.45
N TYR A 90 -13.20 0.58 7.81
CA TYR A 90 -12.61 0.41 6.49
C TYR A 90 -13.48 -0.52 5.64
N CYS A 91 -13.26 -0.50 4.32
CA CYS A 91 -13.95 -1.39 3.40
C CYS A 91 -13.60 -2.85 3.72
N GLY A 92 -14.50 -3.55 4.43
CA GLY A 92 -14.28 -4.91 4.94
C GLY A 92 -14.38 -5.07 6.47
N GLY A 93 -14.50 -3.98 7.26
CA GLY A 93 -14.85 -3.96 8.70
C GLY A 93 -14.44 -2.65 9.39
N VAL A 94 -14.99 -2.10 10.49
CA VAL A 94 -15.92 -2.58 11.52
C VAL A 94 -16.81 -1.43 12.05
N PRO A 95 -18.12 -1.68 12.27
CA PRO A 95 -18.94 -0.91 13.23
C PRO A 95 -19.34 -1.66 14.54
N ASP A 96 -19.65 -2.96 14.53
CA ASP A 96 -20.05 -3.75 15.74
C ASP A 96 -19.70 -5.27 15.64
N GLY A 97 -18.78 -5.62 14.76
CA GLY A 97 -18.27 -6.97 14.59
C GLY A 97 -16.94 -7.13 15.30
N GLY A 98 -16.86 -8.01 16.31
CA GLY A 98 -15.63 -8.33 17.02
C GLY A 98 -14.48 -8.72 16.07
N TRP A 99 -13.27 -8.80 16.64
CA TRP A 99 -12.02 -9.19 15.98
C TRP A 99 -12.09 -10.43 15.05
N GLU A 100 -13.14 -11.24 15.18
CA GLU A 100 -13.51 -12.39 14.36
C GLU A 100 -13.77 -12.06 12.87
N GLN A 101 -14.15 -10.82 12.55
CA GLN A 101 -14.50 -10.39 11.19
C GLN A 101 -13.34 -9.68 10.48
N ALA A 102 -12.24 -9.40 11.19
CA ALA A 102 -11.06 -8.80 10.60
C ALA A 102 -10.37 -9.78 9.63
N PRO A 103 -10.10 -9.39 8.36
CA PRO A 103 -9.32 -10.20 7.44
C PRO A 103 -7.94 -10.49 8.06
N GLY A 104 -7.53 -11.76 8.11
CA GLY A 104 -6.29 -12.21 8.74
C GLY A 104 -6.44 -12.85 10.13
N TYR A 105 -7.64 -12.89 10.71
CA TYR A 105 -7.90 -13.63 11.96
C TYR A 105 -8.25 -15.12 11.74
N LYS A 106 -8.74 -15.51 10.56
CA LYS A 106 -9.08 -16.91 10.27
C LYS A 106 -7.83 -17.79 10.15
N GLU A 107 -7.53 -18.46 11.26
CA GLU A 107 -6.66 -19.63 11.45
C GLU A 107 -5.18 -19.48 11.02
N ALA A 108 -4.33 -19.47 12.05
CA ALA A 108 -2.99 -20.05 12.01
C ALA A 108 -3.05 -21.47 12.57
#